data_AF-A0A954MAQ6-F1
#
_entry.id   AF-A0A954MAQ6-F1
#
_cell.length_a   1.000
_cell.length_b   1.000
_cell.length_c   1.000
_cell.angle_alpha   90.00
_cell.angle_beta   90.00
_cell.angle_gamma   90.00
#
_symmetry.space_group_name_H-M   'P 1'
#
loop_
_entity.id
_entity.type
_entity.pdbx_description
1 polymer ?
#
loop_
_entity_poly.entity_id
_entity_poly.type
_entity_poly.pdbx_seq_one_letter_code
_entity_poly.pdbx_strand_id
1 'polypeptide(L)'
;MSTPSADEPISNGVPTLGGRQFWGDVRFFSGWRIQRNVLTGHYRLLDADDRRHASGSRETCEQALKEQQRQRRLPAMSGRAVVLIHGIGRSSMCFSSMVRELQNDDVMPVRFDYPSTRQPIPELADYLRQVLVSLEGIDSIDFVCHSMGGLVLRSLLSQFDDSRLHRVVMLGVPNQGAELADFLKNNPVFRLILGPAGQQLITDRNGLIMSLAVPPCEFGILAGGRGGSRGYNPLLPEDNDSTVTVSSTRLPGATDFLRLPVIHAFLMSDPQAIEATRCFLRTGRFLPDREPQRIPETEIHVLE
;
A
#
# COMPACT_ATOMS: atom_id res chain seq x y z
N MET A 1 25.71 -44.33 3.57
CA MET A 1 25.10 -43.02 3.82
C MET A 1 25.86 -42.02 2.97
N SER A 2 25.31 -41.71 1.79
CA SER A 2 25.96 -40.79 0.85
C SER A 2 25.68 -39.36 1.28
N THR A 3 26.73 -38.57 1.47
CA THR A 3 26.66 -37.12 1.63
C THR A 3 25.93 -36.51 0.42
N PRO A 4 24.98 -35.58 0.61
CA PRO A 4 24.39 -34.88 -0.52
C PRO A 4 25.46 -34.03 -1.19
N SER A 5 25.58 -34.18 -2.51
CA SER A 5 26.42 -33.38 -3.39
C SER A 5 26.07 -31.89 -3.26
N ALA A 6 27.09 -31.03 -3.20
CA ALA A 6 26.96 -29.58 -3.08
C ALA A 6 26.59 -28.85 -4.39
N ASP A 7 26.25 -29.59 -5.45
CA ASP A 7 26.03 -29.07 -6.81
C ASP A 7 24.63 -29.40 -7.37
N GLU A 8 23.59 -29.47 -6.54
CA GLU A 8 22.23 -29.34 -7.11
C GLU A 8 22.05 -27.90 -7.63
N PRO A 9 21.76 -27.70 -8.92
CA PRO A 9 21.59 -26.37 -9.47
C PRO A 9 20.44 -25.68 -8.73
N ILE A 10 20.71 -24.48 -8.22
CA ILE A 10 19.70 -23.65 -7.56
C ILE A 10 18.53 -23.53 -8.53
N SER A 11 17.37 -24.08 -8.14
CA SER A 11 16.16 -24.03 -8.96
C SER A 11 15.89 -22.58 -9.34
N ASN A 12 15.87 -22.29 -10.64
CA ASN A 12 15.67 -20.94 -11.14
C ASN A 12 14.20 -20.48 -11.06
N GLY A 13 13.33 -21.16 -10.31
CA GLY A 13 11.92 -20.83 -10.18
C GLY A 13 11.14 -20.85 -11.51
N VAL A 14 9.82 -20.76 -11.44
CA VAL A 14 8.94 -20.72 -12.62
C VAL A 14 8.21 -19.38 -12.69
N PRO A 15 8.22 -18.65 -13.82
CA PRO A 15 7.47 -17.39 -13.94
C PRO A 15 6.00 -17.57 -13.55
N THR A 16 5.44 -16.58 -12.86
CA THR A 16 4.00 -16.58 -12.57
C THR A 16 3.22 -16.06 -13.78
N LEU A 17 2.06 -16.66 -14.06
CA LEU A 17 1.16 -16.24 -15.15
C LEU A 17 0.18 -15.13 -14.70
N GLY A 18 0.64 -14.21 -13.83
CA GLY A 18 -0.17 -13.14 -13.27
C GLY A 18 -1.16 -13.60 -12.17
N GLY A 19 -2.39 -13.07 -12.23
CA GLY A 19 -3.47 -13.38 -11.26
C GLY A 19 -3.37 -12.66 -9.91
N ARG A 20 -2.59 -11.58 -9.80
CA ARG A 20 -2.28 -10.89 -8.53
C ARG A 20 -3.50 -10.48 -7.70
N GLN A 21 -4.67 -10.25 -8.33
CA GLN A 21 -5.92 -9.95 -7.62
C GLN A 21 -6.45 -11.11 -6.75
N PHE A 22 -5.93 -12.33 -6.92
CA PHE A 22 -6.33 -13.50 -6.13
C PHE A 22 -5.28 -13.92 -5.09
N TRP A 23 -4.16 -13.21 -5.01
CA TRP A 23 -3.05 -13.54 -4.12
C TRP A 23 -2.78 -12.37 -3.19
N GLY A 24 -2.51 -12.65 -1.92
CA GLY A 24 -2.05 -11.65 -0.96
C GLY A 24 -0.79 -12.10 -0.25
N ASP A 25 0.14 -11.18 -0.06
CA ASP A 25 1.37 -11.39 0.68
C ASP A 25 1.05 -11.64 2.16
N VAL A 26 1.70 -12.65 2.74
CA VAL A 26 1.55 -13.03 4.17
C VAL A 26 2.90 -13.21 4.87
N ARG A 27 4.00 -13.12 4.11
CA ARG A 27 5.38 -13.18 4.60
C ARG A 27 6.24 -12.40 3.60
N PHE A 28 7.18 -11.61 4.12
CA PHE A 28 8.24 -10.99 3.36
C PHE A 28 9.60 -11.28 4.00
N PHE A 29 10.63 -11.49 3.19
CA PHE A 29 12.01 -11.56 3.64
C PHE A 29 12.97 -11.21 2.51
N SER A 30 13.69 -10.08 2.61
CA SER A 30 14.76 -9.68 1.68
C SER A 30 14.42 -9.90 0.20
N GLY A 31 13.26 -9.39 -0.23
CA GLY A 31 12.75 -9.48 -1.61
C GLY A 31 11.94 -10.74 -1.94
N TRP A 32 11.98 -11.75 -1.07
CA TRP A 32 11.14 -12.94 -1.18
C TRP A 32 9.82 -12.76 -0.47
N ARG A 33 8.78 -13.45 -0.95
CA ARG A 33 7.45 -13.39 -0.35
C ARG A 33 6.69 -14.68 -0.45
N ILE A 34 5.90 -14.97 0.58
CA ILE A 34 4.89 -16.02 0.54
C ILE A 34 3.54 -15.36 0.32
N GLN A 35 2.81 -15.87 -0.67
CA GLN A 35 1.47 -15.41 -0.99
C GLN A 35 0.45 -16.49 -0.72
N ARG A 36 -0.72 -16.11 -0.19
CA ARG A 36 -1.90 -16.96 -0.03
C ARG A 36 -2.92 -16.64 -1.13
N ASN A 37 -3.47 -17.67 -1.76
CA ASN A 37 -4.59 -17.52 -2.68
C ASN A 37 -5.88 -17.36 -1.88
N VAL A 38 -6.63 -16.31 -2.14
CA VAL A 38 -7.86 -15.98 -1.39
C VAL A 38 -8.99 -16.98 -1.62
N LEU A 39 -9.03 -17.64 -2.79
CA LEU A 39 -10.10 -18.59 -3.13
C LEU A 39 -9.79 -20.01 -2.66
N THR A 40 -8.57 -20.47 -2.89
CA THR A 40 -8.19 -21.86 -2.63
C THR A 40 -7.48 -22.08 -1.31
N GLY A 41 -6.99 -21.01 -0.68
CA GLY A 41 -6.16 -21.08 0.52
C GLY A 41 -4.73 -21.62 0.28
N HIS A 42 -4.37 -21.99 -0.96
CA HIS A 42 -3.02 -22.43 -1.30
C HIS A 42 -1.99 -21.33 -1.14
N TYR A 43 -0.75 -21.73 -0.83
CA TYR A 43 0.38 -20.82 -0.70
C TYR A 43 1.36 -21.00 -1.87
N ARG A 44 2.09 -19.93 -2.18
CA ARG A 44 3.24 -19.95 -3.09
C ARG A 44 4.38 -19.10 -2.55
N LEU A 45 5.61 -19.57 -2.73
CA LEU A 45 6.83 -18.80 -2.47
C LEU A 45 7.31 -18.16 -3.78
N LEU A 46 7.54 -16.86 -3.76
CA LEU A 46 8.06 -16.07 -4.88
C LEU A 46 9.37 -15.36 -4.50
N ASP A 47 10.26 -15.21 -5.47
CA ASP A 47 11.40 -14.30 -5.38
C ASP A 47 11.02 -12.87 -5.83
N ALA A 48 12.02 -11.97 -5.85
CA ALA A 48 11.85 -10.56 -6.19
C ALA A 48 11.42 -10.32 -7.66
N ASP A 49 11.68 -11.31 -8.53
CA ASP A 49 11.36 -11.31 -9.97
C ASP A 49 10.04 -12.02 -10.27
N ASP A 50 9.22 -12.26 -9.23
CA ASP A 50 7.92 -12.93 -9.32
C ASP A 50 8.00 -14.36 -9.87
N ARG A 51 9.11 -15.06 -9.65
CA ARG A 51 9.30 -16.46 -10.00
C ARG A 51 8.96 -17.34 -8.82
N ARG A 52 8.17 -18.37 -9.07
CA ARG A 52 7.67 -19.32 -8.06
C ARG A 52 8.69 -20.40 -7.79
N HIS A 53 9.04 -20.57 -6.52
CA HIS A 53 9.98 -21.59 -6.03
C HIS A 53 9.32 -22.71 -5.23
N ALA A 54 8.13 -22.45 -4.67
CA ALA A 54 7.32 -23.47 -4.02
C ALA A 54 5.82 -23.17 -4.17
N SER A 55 4.99 -24.20 -4.02
CA SER A 55 3.52 -24.11 -3.99
C SER A 55 2.98 -25.24 -3.12
N GLY A 56 1.97 -24.97 -2.29
CA GLY A 56 1.40 -26.00 -1.40
C GLY A 56 0.80 -25.40 -0.13
N SER A 57 1.16 -25.97 1.03
CA SER A 57 0.79 -25.42 2.33
C SER A 57 1.69 -24.25 2.73
N ARG A 58 1.31 -23.55 3.81
CA ARG A 58 2.13 -22.47 4.38
C ARG A 58 3.47 -23.03 4.85
N GLU A 59 3.45 -24.16 5.56
CA GLU A 59 4.63 -24.83 6.10
C GLU A 59 5.61 -25.22 4.99
N THR A 60 5.11 -25.74 3.87
CA THR A 60 5.95 -26.05 2.69
C THR A 60 6.64 -24.80 2.16
N CYS A 61 5.93 -23.68 2.05
CA CYS A 61 6.51 -22.43 1.54
C CYS A 61 7.50 -21.81 2.54
N GLU A 62 7.23 -21.90 3.85
CA GLU A 62 8.15 -21.44 4.90
C GLU A 62 9.44 -22.28 4.94
N GLN A 63 9.33 -23.60 4.79
CA GLN A 63 10.50 -24.48 4.67
C GLN A 63 11.32 -24.16 3.42
N ALA A 64 10.65 -23.96 2.28
CA ALA A 64 11.32 -23.55 1.06
C ALA A 64 12.00 -22.19 1.20
N LEU A 65 11.39 -21.22 1.89
CA LEU A 65 12.01 -19.92 2.16
C LEU A 65 13.27 -20.06 3.01
N LYS A 66 13.23 -20.86 4.08
CA LYS A 66 14.41 -21.17 4.92
C LYS A 66 15.54 -21.82 4.14
N GLU A 67 15.19 -22.72 3.23
CA GLU A 67 16.16 -23.34 2.34
C GLU A 67 16.81 -22.30 1.43
N GLN A 68 16.01 -21.40 0.81
CA GLN A 68 16.54 -20.32 -0.03
C GLN A 68 17.41 -19.33 0.76
N GLN A 69 17.04 -19.00 2.00
CA GLN A 69 17.86 -18.20 2.91
C GLN A 69 19.24 -18.82 3.11
N ARG A 70 19.32 -20.13 3.34
CA ARG A 70 20.59 -20.86 3.52
C ARG A 70 21.39 -20.95 2.22
N GLN A 71 20.76 -21.42 1.14
CA GLN A 71 21.43 -21.67 -0.14
C GLN A 71 21.98 -20.40 -0.77
N ARG A 72 21.21 -19.31 -0.73
CA ARG A 72 21.56 -18.03 -1.36
C ARG A 72 22.25 -17.06 -0.39
N ARG A 73 22.36 -17.43 0.89
CA ARG A 73 22.87 -16.54 1.97
C ARG A 73 22.17 -15.19 1.95
N LEU A 74 20.85 -15.22 1.91
CA LEU A 74 20.05 -13.99 1.85
C LEU A 74 20.40 -13.10 3.06
N PRO A 75 20.60 -11.79 2.86
CA PRO A 75 20.97 -10.90 3.95
C PRO A 75 19.83 -10.82 4.97
N ALA A 76 20.20 -10.67 6.24
CA ALA A 76 19.24 -10.29 7.27
C ALA A 76 18.63 -8.92 6.93
N MET A 77 17.37 -8.72 7.28
CA MET A 77 16.72 -7.42 7.15
C MET A 77 17.19 -6.50 8.26
N SER A 78 17.52 -5.26 7.92
CA SER A 78 17.94 -4.20 8.86
C SER A 78 17.69 -2.82 8.24
N GLY A 79 17.83 -1.75 9.02
CA GLY A 79 17.63 -0.40 8.54
C GLY A 79 16.15 -0.05 8.40
N ARG A 80 15.80 0.71 7.36
CA ARG A 80 14.45 1.24 7.17
C ARG A 80 13.70 0.52 6.07
N ALA A 81 12.49 0.05 6.36
CA ALA A 81 11.58 -0.45 5.33
C ALA A 81 10.63 0.65 4.86
N VAL A 82 10.34 0.70 3.55
CA VAL A 82 9.25 1.52 3.00
C VAL A 82 8.21 0.58 2.40
N VAL A 83 7.06 0.42 3.04
CA VAL A 83 5.99 -0.47 2.60
C VAL A 83 5.05 0.28 1.65
N LEU A 84 4.95 -0.19 0.41
CA LEU A 84 4.16 0.44 -0.64
C LEU A 84 2.86 -0.34 -0.88
N ILE A 85 1.72 0.32 -0.62
CA ILE A 85 0.39 -0.29 -0.58
C ILE A 85 -0.46 0.28 -1.73
N HIS A 86 -0.79 -0.57 -2.70
CA HIS A 86 -1.50 -0.16 -3.92
C HIS A 86 -3.00 0.03 -3.68
N GLY A 87 -3.68 0.74 -4.60
CA GLY A 87 -5.14 0.89 -4.58
C GLY A 87 -5.91 -0.31 -5.14
N ILE A 88 -7.24 -0.22 -5.09
CA ILE A 88 -8.17 -1.23 -5.58
C ILE A 88 -7.98 -1.55 -7.08
N GLY A 89 -8.04 -2.83 -7.44
CA GLY A 89 -7.91 -3.31 -8.82
C GLY A 89 -6.49 -3.22 -9.39
N ARG A 90 -5.51 -2.79 -8.59
CA ARG A 90 -4.09 -2.67 -8.98
C ARG A 90 -3.23 -3.74 -8.33
N SER A 91 -1.94 -3.69 -8.60
CA SER A 91 -0.92 -4.45 -7.89
C SER A 91 0.23 -3.52 -7.50
N SER A 92 1.12 -4.01 -6.65
CA SER A 92 2.31 -3.29 -6.18
C SER A 92 3.24 -2.81 -7.31
N MET A 93 3.11 -3.37 -8.53
CA MET A 93 3.81 -2.92 -9.73
C MET A 93 3.52 -1.46 -10.10
N CYS A 94 2.42 -0.86 -9.62
CA CYS A 94 2.17 0.56 -9.85
C CYS A 94 3.23 1.48 -9.20
N PHE A 95 4.01 0.97 -8.25
CA PHE A 95 5.07 1.69 -7.58
C PHE A 95 6.48 1.45 -8.17
N SER A 96 6.62 0.74 -9.29
CA SER A 96 7.96 0.37 -9.82
C SER A 96 8.90 1.57 -10.02
N SER A 97 8.41 2.70 -10.51
CA SER A 97 9.22 3.92 -10.65
C SER A 97 9.65 4.47 -9.29
N MET A 98 8.74 4.51 -8.32
CA MET A 98 9.01 5.00 -6.98
C MET A 98 9.98 4.09 -6.22
N VAL A 99 9.86 2.77 -6.36
CA VAL A 99 10.78 1.79 -5.76
C VAL A 99 12.21 2.02 -6.27
N ARG A 100 12.39 2.24 -7.58
CA ARG A 100 13.70 2.54 -8.16
C ARG A 100 14.35 3.77 -7.53
N GLU A 101 13.55 4.79 -7.25
CA GLU A 101 14.03 6.04 -6.66
C GLU A 101 14.27 5.93 -5.14
N LEU A 102 13.43 5.19 -4.41
CA LEU A 102 13.58 5.02 -2.96
C LEU A 102 14.76 4.12 -2.57
N GLN A 103 15.11 3.16 -3.42
CA GLN A 103 16.11 2.14 -3.10
C GLN A 103 17.50 2.74 -2.93
N ASN A 104 18.09 2.49 -1.76
CA ASN A 104 19.50 2.75 -1.45
C ASN A 104 19.95 1.75 -0.36
N ASP A 105 21.20 1.88 0.12
CA ASP A 105 21.79 0.92 1.05
C ASP A 105 21.05 0.82 2.40
N ASP A 106 20.35 1.88 2.83
CA ASP A 106 19.66 1.95 4.13
C ASP A 106 18.13 1.79 4.03
N VAL A 107 17.60 1.75 2.81
CA VAL A 107 16.15 1.72 2.54
C VAL A 107 15.78 0.47 1.75
N MET A 108 14.93 -0.35 2.35
CA MET A 108 14.36 -1.56 1.75
C MET A 108 12.90 -1.31 1.32
N PRO A 109 12.62 -1.16 0.01
CA PRO A 109 11.25 -1.04 -0.47
C PRO A 109 10.53 -2.40 -0.40
N VAL A 110 9.36 -2.42 0.24
CA VAL A 110 8.49 -3.60 0.35
C VAL A 110 7.24 -3.36 -0.48
N ARG A 111 7.23 -3.93 -1.69
CA ARG A 111 6.06 -3.95 -2.57
C ARG A 111 5.02 -4.93 -2.02
N PHE A 112 3.92 -4.42 -1.47
CA PHE A 112 2.88 -5.25 -0.86
C PHE A 112 1.73 -5.51 -1.84
N ASP A 113 1.53 -6.78 -2.22
CA ASP A 113 0.38 -7.25 -3.00
C ASP A 113 -0.70 -7.83 -2.08
N TYR A 114 -1.96 -7.47 -2.33
CA TYR A 114 -3.12 -8.02 -1.63
C TYR A 114 -4.32 -8.15 -2.57
N PRO A 115 -5.30 -9.04 -2.28
CA PRO A 115 -6.41 -9.32 -3.19
C PRO A 115 -7.50 -8.23 -3.09
N SER A 116 -7.14 -7.01 -3.53
CA SER A 116 -7.84 -5.75 -3.26
C SER A 116 -9.33 -5.70 -3.68
N THR A 117 -9.77 -6.61 -4.54
CA THR A 117 -11.15 -6.66 -5.05
C THR A 117 -11.91 -7.91 -4.56
N ARG A 118 -11.37 -8.64 -3.59
CA ARG A 118 -11.90 -9.95 -3.19
C ARG A 118 -12.39 -10.04 -1.75
N GLN A 119 -11.93 -9.16 -0.87
CA GLN A 119 -12.29 -9.17 0.56
C GLN A 119 -12.56 -7.74 1.06
N PRO A 120 -13.32 -7.59 2.17
CA PRO A 120 -13.47 -6.32 2.88
C PRO A 120 -12.15 -5.74 3.41
N ILE A 121 -12.08 -4.41 3.56
CA ILE A 121 -10.90 -3.67 4.05
C ILE A 121 -10.31 -4.26 5.35
N PRO A 122 -11.09 -4.60 6.40
CA PRO A 122 -10.52 -5.20 7.62
C PRO A 122 -9.84 -6.54 7.39
N GLU A 123 -10.35 -7.38 6.49
CA GLU A 123 -9.70 -8.65 6.14
C GLU A 123 -8.42 -8.43 5.33
N LEU A 124 -8.41 -7.40 4.48
CA LEU A 124 -7.21 -7.00 3.72
C LEU A 124 -6.11 -6.45 4.64
N ALA A 125 -6.48 -5.77 5.73
CA ALA A 125 -5.55 -5.31 6.75
C ALA A 125 -4.81 -6.47 7.46
N ASP A 126 -5.41 -7.66 7.55
CA ASP A 126 -4.74 -8.83 8.14
C ASP A 126 -3.57 -9.34 7.29
N TYR A 127 -3.65 -9.27 5.95
CA TYR A 127 -2.50 -9.58 5.08
C TYR A 127 -1.33 -8.62 5.36
N LEU A 128 -1.63 -7.32 5.49
CA LEU A 128 -0.64 -6.31 5.81
C LEU A 128 -0.01 -6.58 7.17
N ARG A 129 -0.82 -6.88 8.18
CA ARG A 129 -0.35 -7.26 9.53
C ARG A 129 0.64 -8.42 9.48
N GLN A 130 0.33 -9.48 8.75
CA GLN A 130 1.20 -10.65 8.61
C GLN A 130 2.55 -10.28 7.95
N VAL A 131 2.53 -9.39 6.96
CA VAL A 131 3.77 -8.87 6.35
C VAL A 131 4.56 -8.02 7.33
N LEU A 132 3.94 -7.09 8.07
CA LEU A 132 4.66 -6.25 9.04
C LEU A 132 5.30 -7.06 10.18
N VAL A 133 4.60 -8.07 10.69
CA VAL A 133 5.15 -9.02 11.67
C VAL A 133 6.36 -9.76 11.08
N SER A 134 6.39 -10.02 9.78
CA SER A 134 7.51 -10.70 9.14
C SER A 134 8.77 -9.85 8.94
N LEU A 135 8.68 -8.53 9.09
CA LEU A 135 9.81 -7.60 8.94
C LEU A 135 10.74 -7.59 10.16
N GLU A 136 11.01 -8.74 10.77
CA GLU A 136 11.92 -8.87 11.91
C GLU A 136 13.32 -8.35 11.54
N GLY A 137 13.94 -7.57 12.45
CA GLY A 137 15.25 -6.94 12.25
C GLY A 137 15.20 -5.54 11.63
N ILE A 138 14.07 -5.11 11.05
CA ILE A 138 13.89 -3.74 10.58
C ILE A 138 13.74 -2.77 11.76
N ASP A 139 14.47 -1.65 11.69
CA ASP A 139 14.55 -0.63 12.75
C ASP A 139 13.39 0.37 12.67
N SER A 140 12.98 0.72 11.45
CA SER A 140 11.90 1.68 11.20
C SER A 140 11.10 1.35 9.95
N ILE A 141 9.80 1.66 9.96
CA ILE A 141 8.85 1.37 8.89
C ILE A 141 8.14 2.66 8.48
N ASP A 142 8.36 3.05 7.23
CA ASP A 142 7.58 4.05 6.54
C ASP A 142 6.53 3.41 5.63
N PHE A 143 5.46 4.13 5.32
CA PHE A 143 4.42 3.70 4.39
C PHE A 143 4.24 4.69 3.24
N VAL A 144 4.01 4.16 2.04
CA VAL A 144 3.46 4.92 0.92
C VAL A 144 2.20 4.22 0.44
N CYS A 145 1.08 4.91 0.55
CA CYS A 145 -0.23 4.34 0.27
C CYS A 145 -0.88 5.05 -0.90
N HIS A 146 -1.41 4.31 -1.87
CA HIS A 146 -2.21 4.86 -2.95
C HIS A 146 -3.69 4.52 -2.76
N SER A 147 -4.57 5.52 -2.88
CA SER A 147 -6.01 5.30 -2.94
C SER A 147 -6.51 4.44 -1.77
N MET A 148 -7.30 3.39 -2.02
CA MET A 148 -7.77 2.46 -0.99
C MET A 148 -6.66 1.83 -0.13
N GLY A 149 -5.42 1.74 -0.62
CA GLY A 149 -4.30 1.23 0.18
C GLY A 149 -4.09 1.99 1.49
N GLY A 150 -4.39 3.29 1.50
CA GLY A 150 -4.33 4.10 2.74
C GLY A 150 -5.42 3.74 3.74
N LEU A 151 -6.61 3.34 3.25
CA LEU A 151 -7.70 2.87 4.09
C LEU A 151 -7.39 1.49 4.70
N VAL A 152 -6.70 0.62 3.95
CA VAL A 152 -6.21 -0.66 4.48
C VAL A 152 -5.22 -0.43 5.62
N LEU A 153 -4.27 0.51 5.46
CA LEU A 153 -3.35 0.89 6.53
C LEU A 153 -4.11 1.47 7.75
N ARG A 154 -5.00 2.43 7.54
CA ARG A 154 -5.78 3.04 8.64
C ARG A 154 -6.66 2.01 9.37
N SER A 155 -7.18 1.01 8.66
CA SER A 155 -7.91 -0.11 9.28
C SER A 155 -7.03 -1.05 10.10
N LEU A 156 -5.75 -1.17 9.76
CA LEU A 156 -4.79 -1.94 10.55
C LEU A 156 -4.41 -1.18 11.83
N LEU A 157 -4.12 0.12 11.71
CA LEU A 157 -3.62 0.96 12.81
C LEU A 157 -4.61 1.09 13.98
N SER A 158 -5.90 0.79 13.80
CA SER A 158 -6.86 0.74 14.92
C SER A 158 -6.66 -0.44 15.86
N GLN A 159 -5.91 -1.47 15.45
CA GLN A 159 -5.77 -2.74 16.15
C GLN A 159 -4.32 -3.25 16.22
N PHE A 160 -3.37 -2.48 15.69
CA PHE A 160 -1.98 -2.89 15.58
C PHE A 160 -1.06 -1.73 15.99
N ASP A 161 -0.37 -1.95 17.11
CA ASP A 161 0.66 -1.06 17.62
C ASP A 161 2.03 -1.63 17.27
N ASP A 162 2.85 -0.83 16.59
CA ASP A 162 4.19 -1.20 16.15
C ASP A 162 5.11 0.01 16.34
N SER A 163 6.03 -0.12 17.29
CA SER A 163 6.96 0.95 17.67
C SER A 163 7.92 1.36 16.55
N ARG A 164 8.00 0.58 15.47
CA ARG A 164 8.83 0.88 14.30
C ARG A 164 8.13 1.85 13.34
N LEU A 165 6.83 2.09 13.48
CA LEU A 165 6.09 3.03 12.63
C LEU A 165 6.71 4.43 12.71
N HIS A 166 7.10 4.98 11.56
CA HIS A 166 7.81 6.26 11.51
C HIS A 166 7.08 7.33 10.70
N ARG A 167 6.84 7.13 9.39
CA ARG A 167 6.10 8.10 8.55
C ARG A 167 5.14 7.45 7.56
N VAL A 168 4.11 8.19 7.19
CA VAL A 168 3.13 7.77 6.16
C VAL A 168 2.98 8.83 5.07
N VAL A 169 3.01 8.42 3.82
CA VAL A 169 2.63 9.26 2.66
C VAL A 169 1.37 8.68 2.01
N MET A 170 0.33 9.50 1.91
CA MET A 170 -0.96 9.14 1.32
C MET A 170 -1.13 9.82 -0.05
N LEU A 171 -1.17 9.02 -1.13
CA LEU A 171 -1.35 9.46 -2.51
C LEU A 171 -2.81 9.27 -2.94
N GLY A 172 -3.59 10.36 -2.99
CA GLY A 172 -4.99 10.31 -3.42
C GLY A 172 -5.86 9.35 -2.61
N VAL A 173 -5.57 9.16 -1.32
CA VAL A 173 -6.35 8.28 -0.43
C VAL A 173 -7.68 8.97 -0.08
N PRO A 174 -8.86 8.37 -0.34
CA PRO A 174 -10.16 8.98 -0.05
C PRO A 174 -10.49 8.90 1.44
N ASN A 175 -9.80 9.70 2.25
CA ASN A 175 -9.85 9.69 3.71
C ASN A 175 -11.23 10.07 4.28
N GLN A 176 -12.05 10.80 3.51
CA GLN A 176 -13.42 11.18 3.86
C GLN A 176 -14.50 10.40 3.10
N GLY A 177 -14.14 9.29 2.43
CA GLY A 177 -15.05 8.55 1.54
C GLY A 177 -14.90 8.98 0.08
N ALA A 178 -15.27 8.11 -0.85
CA ALA A 178 -15.17 8.38 -2.28
C ALA A 178 -16.55 8.70 -2.87
N GLU A 179 -16.78 9.96 -3.23
CA GLU A 179 -18.06 10.42 -3.79
C GLU A 179 -18.38 9.73 -5.11
N LEU A 180 -17.36 9.39 -5.91
CA LEU A 180 -17.55 8.60 -7.13
C LEU A 180 -18.09 7.20 -6.83
N ALA A 181 -17.72 6.60 -5.69
CA ALA A 181 -18.29 5.33 -5.27
C ALA A 181 -19.78 5.49 -4.91
N ASP A 182 -20.20 6.65 -4.36
CA ASP A 182 -21.62 6.92 -4.09
C ASP A 182 -22.46 7.02 -5.37
N PHE A 183 -21.92 7.67 -6.40
CA PHE A 183 -22.57 7.77 -7.69
C PHE A 183 -22.71 6.40 -8.38
N LEU A 184 -21.75 5.50 -8.15
CA LEU A 184 -21.67 4.22 -8.87
C LEU A 184 -22.09 3.00 -8.04
N LYS A 185 -22.43 3.15 -6.74
CA LYS A 185 -22.77 2.02 -5.84
C LYS A 185 -23.94 1.16 -6.31
N ASN A 186 -24.86 1.74 -7.07
CA ASN A 186 -26.02 1.03 -7.63
C ASN A 186 -25.73 0.36 -8.97
N ASN A 187 -24.56 0.58 -9.58
CA ASN A 187 -24.18 -0.01 -10.84
C ASN A 187 -23.63 -1.44 -10.62
N PRO A 188 -24.32 -2.49 -11.09
CA PRO A 188 -23.89 -3.88 -10.88
C PRO A 188 -22.52 -4.20 -11.50
N VAL A 189 -22.11 -3.50 -12.56
CA VAL A 189 -20.78 -3.65 -13.18
C VAL A 189 -19.69 -3.06 -12.28
N PHE A 190 -19.95 -1.90 -11.68
CA PHE A 190 -19.02 -1.26 -10.72
C PHE A 190 -18.85 -2.13 -9.46
N ARG A 191 -19.95 -2.70 -8.96
CA ARG A 191 -19.92 -3.65 -7.83
C ARG A 191 -19.13 -4.91 -8.15
N LEU A 192 -19.30 -5.47 -9.34
CA LEU A 192 -18.57 -6.66 -9.77
C LEU A 192 -17.07 -6.40 -9.93
N ILE A 193 -16.68 -5.23 -10.44
CA ILE A 193 -15.28 -4.88 -10.69
C ILE A 193 -14.53 -4.57 -9.40
N LEU A 194 -15.12 -3.76 -8.51
CA LEU A 194 -14.46 -3.36 -7.28
C LEU A 194 -14.66 -4.36 -6.12
N GLY A 195 -15.63 -5.25 -6.22
CA GLY A 195 -15.88 -6.28 -5.22
C GLY A 195 -16.23 -5.71 -3.83
N PRO A 196 -16.05 -6.50 -2.75
CA PRO A 196 -16.48 -6.13 -1.41
C PRO A 196 -15.82 -4.86 -0.88
N ALA A 197 -14.50 -4.69 -1.08
CA ALA A 197 -13.79 -3.50 -0.63
C ALA A 197 -14.32 -2.22 -1.30
N GLY A 198 -14.65 -2.29 -2.60
CA GLY A 198 -15.26 -1.16 -3.33
C GLY A 198 -16.57 -0.68 -2.74
N GLN A 199 -17.36 -1.57 -2.14
CA GLN A 199 -18.62 -1.20 -1.49
C GLN A 199 -18.41 -0.47 -0.17
N GLN A 200 -17.22 -0.57 0.43
CA GLN A 200 -16.85 0.14 1.66
C GLN A 200 -16.19 1.50 1.39
N LEU A 201 -16.04 1.88 0.11
CA LEU A 201 -15.48 3.18 -0.30
C LEU A 201 -16.52 4.31 -0.33
N ILE A 202 -17.79 4.03 -0.02
CA ILE A 202 -18.89 5.00 -0.06
C ILE A 202 -18.73 6.09 0.99
N THR A 203 -19.26 7.29 0.70
CA THR A 203 -19.32 8.39 1.66
C THR A 203 -20.52 8.16 2.56
N ASP A 204 -20.27 7.59 3.73
CA ASP A 204 -21.25 7.45 4.80
C ASP A 204 -20.64 8.01 6.08
N ARG A 205 -21.31 8.98 6.69
CA ARG A 205 -20.86 9.63 7.93
C ARG A 205 -20.77 8.65 9.11
N ASN A 206 -21.52 7.55 9.06
CA ASN A 206 -21.43 6.45 10.02
C ASN A 206 -20.71 5.22 9.44
N GLY A 207 -20.13 5.36 8.25
CA GLY A 207 -19.48 4.29 7.51
C GLY A 207 -18.09 3.95 8.04
N LEU A 208 -17.56 2.82 7.56
CA LEU A 208 -16.24 2.30 7.95
C LEU A 208 -15.14 3.36 7.88
N ILE A 209 -15.09 4.18 6.82
CA ILE A 209 -13.98 5.12 6.60
C ILE A 209 -13.85 6.16 7.72
N MET A 210 -14.99 6.61 8.27
CA MET A 210 -15.00 7.63 9.32
C MET A 210 -14.51 7.09 10.66
N SER A 211 -14.61 5.77 10.89
CA SER A 211 -14.12 5.12 12.10
C SER A 211 -12.68 4.61 12.00
N LEU A 212 -12.04 4.70 10.82
CA LEU A 212 -10.66 4.26 10.65
C LEU A 212 -9.69 5.21 11.34
N ALA A 213 -8.63 4.64 11.94
CA ALA A 213 -7.63 5.39 12.69
C ALA A 213 -6.94 6.48 11.85
N VAL A 214 -6.51 7.54 12.52
CA VAL A 214 -5.52 8.49 12.01
C VAL A 214 -4.13 7.93 12.32
N PRO A 215 -3.15 7.99 11.40
CA PRO A 215 -1.80 7.53 11.70
C PRO A 215 -1.22 8.24 12.93
N PRO A 216 -0.70 7.52 13.95
CA PRO A 216 -0.18 8.12 15.18
C PRO A 216 1.25 8.68 15.02
N CYS A 217 1.67 8.98 13.79
CA CYS A 217 3.02 9.41 13.42
C CYS A 217 2.94 10.56 12.41
N GLU A 218 4.07 11.14 12.01
CA GLU A 218 4.06 12.18 10.96
C GLU A 218 3.52 11.59 9.65
N PHE A 219 2.49 12.21 9.08
CA PHE A 219 1.94 11.79 7.80
C PHE A 219 1.64 12.95 6.88
N GLY A 220 1.84 12.71 5.59
CA GLY A 220 1.65 13.69 4.53
C GLY A 220 0.61 13.22 3.53
N ILE A 221 -0.15 14.16 2.99
CA ILE A 221 -1.17 13.89 1.96
C ILE A 221 -0.77 14.56 0.65
N LEU A 222 -0.70 13.76 -0.41
CA LEU A 222 -0.53 14.22 -1.77
C LEU A 222 -1.84 13.99 -2.55
N ALA A 223 -2.52 15.09 -2.87
CA ALA A 223 -3.76 15.08 -3.64
C ALA A 223 -3.50 15.35 -5.12
N GLY A 224 -4.19 14.63 -6.02
CA GLY A 224 -4.26 15.02 -7.42
C GLY A 224 -5.38 16.05 -7.65
N GLY A 225 -5.14 17.04 -8.50
CA GLY A 225 -6.15 18.06 -8.82
C GLY A 225 -5.59 19.22 -9.61
N ARG A 226 -6.43 19.85 -10.45
CA ARG A 226 -6.04 20.94 -11.37
C ARG A 226 -5.80 22.26 -10.63
N GLY A 227 -6.35 22.43 -9.44
CA GLY A 227 -6.21 23.62 -8.60
C GLY A 227 -7.23 24.72 -8.83
N GLY A 228 -8.30 24.43 -9.56
CA GLY A 228 -9.43 25.35 -9.75
C GLY A 228 -10.68 24.88 -9.01
N SER A 229 -11.83 25.46 -9.34
CA SER A 229 -13.14 25.01 -8.82
C SER A 229 -13.60 23.66 -9.38
N ARG A 230 -12.92 23.13 -10.41
CA ARG A 230 -13.20 21.84 -11.05
C ARG A 230 -11.91 21.08 -11.32
N GLY A 231 -12.00 19.75 -11.23
CA GLY A 231 -10.90 18.84 -11.50
C GLY A 231 -10.95 18.19 -12.88
N TYR A 232 -10.39 16.99 -12.99
CA TYR A 232 -10.35 16.24 -14.25
C TYR A 232 -11.68 15.56 -14.62
N ASN A 233 -12.50 15.18 -13.63
CA ASN A 233 -13.82 14.62 -13.85
C ASN A 233 -14.92 15.66 -13.51
N PRO A 234 -15.71 16.13 -14.48
CA PRO A 234 -16.74 17.16 -14.25
C PRO A 234 -17.97 16.63 -13.50
N LEU A 235 -18.13 15.32 -13.35
CA LEU A 235 -19.20 14.72 -12.55
C LEU A 235 -18.98 14.90 -11.04
N LEU A 236 -17.73 15.13 -10.63
CA LEU A 236 -17.40 15.46 -9.25
C LEU A 236 -17.58 16.96 -8.98
N PRO A 237 -18.02 17.33 -7.77
CA PRO A 237 -18.49 18.69 -7.48
C PRO A 237 -17.36 19.73 -7.48
N GLU A 238 -16.12 19.31 -7.23
CA GLU A 238 -14.97 20.19 -7.00
C GLU A 238 -13.69 19.69 -7.68
N ASP A 239 -12.54 20.25 -7.30
CA ASP A 239 -11.23 19.78 -7.76
C ASP A 239 -11.01 18.31 -7.41
N ASN A 240 -10.49 17.55 -8.36
CA ASN A 240 -10.38 16.11 -8.26
C ASN A 240 -9.37 15.57 -9.26
N ASP A 241 -8.86 14.37 -8.99
CA ASP A 241 -7.89 13.66 -9.79
C ASP A 241 -8.50 12.71 -10.82
N SER A 242 -9.76 12.94 -11.20
CA SER A 242 -10.67 12.07 -11.97
C SER A 242 -11.42 10.99 -11.17
N THR A 243 -10.95 10.65 -9.96
CA THR A 243 -11.55 9.61 -9.12
C THR A 243 -11.92 10.10 -7.73
N VAL A 244 -11.01 10.83 -7.07
CA VAL A 244 -11.13 11.32 -5.68
C VAL A 244 -11.05 12.84 -5.69
N THR A 245 -11.95 13.49 -4.93
CA THR A 245 -11.92 14.94 -4.73
C THR A 245 -10.76 15.34 -3.84
N VAL A 246 -10.25 16.56 -4.01
CA VAL A 246 -9.16 17.08 -3.17
C VAL A 246 -9.60 17.14 -1.70
N SER A 247 -10.85 17.55 -1.43
CA SER A 247 -11.42 17.56 -0.08
C SER A 247 -11.47 16.15 0.55
N SER A 248 -11.88 15.13 -0.21
CA SER A 248 -11.93 13.74 0.27
C SER A 248 -10.57 13.22 0.72
N THR A 249 -9.48 13.70 0.11
CA THR A 249 -8.14 13.29 0.53
C THR A 249 -7.70 13.81 1.89
N ARG A 250 -8.32 14.90 2.38
CA ARG A 250 -7.93 15.56 3.62
C ARG A 250 -8.17 14.66 4.83
N LEU A 251 -7.23 14.67 5.76
CA LEU A 251 -7.34 13.99 7.05
C LEU A 251 -6.71 14.89 8.13
N PRO A 252 -7.47 15.27 9.18
CA PRO A 252 -6.93 16.01 10.31
C PRO A 252 -5.71 15.33 10.93
N GLY A 253 -4.71 16.13 11.32
CA GLY A 253 -3.42 15.67 11.84
C GLY A 253 -2.29 15.64 10.80
N ALA A 254 -2.58 15.84 9.51
CA ALA A 254 -1.55 15.79 8.47
C ALA A 254 -0.48 16.87 8.68
N THR A 255 0.78 16.45 8.70
CA THR A 255 1.96 17.32 8.90
C THR A 255 2.24 18.19 7.69
N ASP A 256 1.93 17.70 6.48
CA ASP A 256 2.00 18.48 5.26
C ASP A 256 0.95 17.99 4.24
N PHE A 257 0.52 18.91 3.39
CA PHE A 257 -0.41 18.67 2.31
C PHE A 257 0.17 19.27 1.03
N LEU A 258 0.19 18.49 -0.05
CA LEU A 258 0.60 18.93 -1.37
C LEU A 258 -0.44 18.52 -2.41
N ARG A 259 -0.83 19.46 -3.27
CA ARG A 259 -1.66 19.16 -4.43
C ARG A 259 -0.82 19.23 -5.70
N LEU A 260 -0.93 18.22 -6.55
CA LEU A 260 -0.26 18.17 -7.86
C LEU A 260 -1.29 18.04 -9.00
N PRO A 261 -1.06 18.64 -10.18
CA PRO A 261 -1.93 18.51 -11.35
C PRO A 261 -1.73 17.15 -12.03
N VAL A 262 -2.07 16.08 -11.32
CA VAL A 262 -1.87 14.69 -11.72
C VAL A 262 -3.18 13.93 -11.54
N ILE A 263 -3.54 13.09 -12.51
CA ILE A 263 -4.72 12.23 -12.40
C ILE A 263 -4.41 10.99 -11.54
N HIS A 264 -5.45 10.45 -10.90
CA HIS A 264 -5.40 9.40 -9.88
C HIS A 264 -4.50 8.22 -10.25
N ALA A 265 -4.62 7.78 -11.50
CA ALA A 265 -3.95 6.60 -12.02
C ALA A 265 -2.43 6.74 -12.17
N PHE A 266 -1.89 7.96 -12.14
CA PHE A 266 -0.47 8.26 -12.37
C PHE A 266 0.28 8.85 -11.18
N LEU A 267 -0.38 9.14 -10.06
CA LEU A 267 0.25 9.70 -8.85
C LEU A 267 1.50 8.92 -8.36
N MET A 268 1.51 7.59 -8.49
CA MET A 268 2.60 6.72 -8.03
C MET A 268 3.83 6.73 -8.93
N SER A 269 3.67 7.15 -10.18
CA SER A 269 4.71 7.18 -11.21
C SER A 269 5.09 8.59 -11.62
N ASP A 270 4.39 9.60 -11.12
CA ASP A 270 4.65 11.01 -11.42
C ASP A 270 5.97 11.45 -10.75
N PRO A 271 6.91 12.05 -11.51
CA PRO A 271 8.21 12.45 -10.96
C PRO A 271 8.13 13.43 -9.79
N GLN A 272 7.17 14.38 -9.81
CA GLN A 272 7.02 15.34 -8.72
C GLN A 272 6.45 14.66 -7.47
N ALA A 273 5.51 13.73 -7.64
CA ALA A 273 4.98 12.94 -6.53
C ALA A 273 6.04 12.03 -5.90
N ILE A 274 6.90 11.42 -6.71
CA ILE A 274 8.02 10.61 -6.23
C ILE A 274 9.00 11.46 -5.43
N GLU A 275 9.42 12.62 -5.97
CA GLU A 275 10.36 13.50 -5.27
C GLU A 275 9.77 14.04 -3.97
N ALA A 276 8.51 14.49 -3.99
CA ALA A 276 7.79 14.91 -2.80
C ALA A 276 7.74 13.79 -1.75
N THR A 277 7.43 12.56 -2.17
CA THR A 277 7.41 11.38 -1.28
C THR A 277 8.78 11.15 -0.65
N ARG A 278 9.87 11.16 -1.43
CA ARG A 278 11.24 11.03 -0.92
C ARG A 278 11.57 12.11 0.10
N CYS A 279 11.23 13.36 -0.21
CA CYS A 279 11.46 14.50 0.67
C CYS A 279 10.69 14.34 1.98
N PHE A 280 9.42 13.93 1.91
CA PHE A 280 8.58 13.73 3.10
C PHE A 280 9.11 12.61 3.99
N LEU A 281 9.43 11.45 3.41
CA LEU A 281 9.98 10.33 4.18
C LEU A 281 11.30 10.69 4.87
N ARG A 282 12.08 11.62 4.33
CA ARG A 282 13.33 12.10 4.94
C ARG A 282 13.12 13.20 5.98
N THR A 283 12.19 14.13 5.74
CA THR A 283 12.14 15.41 6.48
C THR A 283 10.80 15.76 7.13
N GLY A 284 9.74 15.00 6.87
CA GLY A 284 8.37 15.35 7.27
C GLY A 284 7.74 16.48 6.44
N ARG A 285 8.36 16.88 5.32
CA ARG A 285 7.88 17.93 4.41
C ARG A 285 7.95 17.48 2.96
N PHE A 286 6.95 17.82 2.15
CA PHE A 286 6.94 17.47 0.73
C PHE A 286 7.88 18.33 -0.12
N LEU A 287 8.10 19.59 0.27
CA LEU A 287 8.97 20.52 -0.44
C LEU A 287 9.86 21.24 0.59
N PRO A 288 11.18 21.35 0.38
CA PRO A 288 12.11 21.91 1.37
C PRO A 288 11.93 23.43 1.55
N ASP A 289 11.61 24.14 0.48
CA ASP A 289 11.59 25.61 0.44
C ASP A 289 10.20 26.23 0.65
N ARG A 290 9.28 25.48 1.28
CA ARG A 290 7.96 26.02 1.66
C ARG A 290 7.61 25.65 3.09
N GLU A 291 6.76 26.49 3.68
CA GLU A 291 6.08 26.13 4.92
C GLU A 291 5.08 25.00 4.67
N PRO A 292 5.07 23.95 5.51
CA PRO A 292 4.17 22.82 5.35
C PRO A 292 2.71 23.28 5.53
N GLN A 293 1.84 22.77 4.67
CA GLN A 293 0.40 23.01 4.76
C GLN A 293 -0.23 21.96 5.67
N ARG A 294 -0.21 22.23 6.98
CA ARG A 294 -0.79 21.33 7.98
C ARG A 294 -2.32 21.28 7.87
N ILE A 295 -2.90 20.14 8.23
CA ILE A 295 -4.34 20.00 8.43
C ILE A 295 -4.58 19.84 9.94
N PRO A 296 -5.07 20.87 10.65
CA PRO A 296 -5.22 20.84 12.10
C PRO A 296 -6.16 19.72 12.57
N GLU A 297 -5.88 19.12 13.72
CA GLU A 297 -6.76 18.13 14.37
C GLU A 297 -8.14 18.73 14.72
N THR A 298 -8.23 20.04 14.92
CA THR A 298 -9.47 20.74 15.26
C THR A 298 -10.49 20.81 14.13
N GLU A 299 -10.14 20.46 12.89
CA GLU A 299 -11.11 20.34 11.79
C GLU A 299 -12.07 19.14 11.96
N ILE A 300 -11.90 18.30 13.00
CA ILE A 300 -12.82 17.21 13.36
C ILE A 300 -14.21 17.73 13.80
N HIS A 301 -14.34 19.00 14.23
CA HIS A 301 -15.55 19.53 14.89
C HIS A 301 -16.42 20.51 14.08
N VAL A 302 -16.14 20.79 12.80
CA VAL A 302 -16.89 21.84 12.04
C VAL A 302 -17.97 21.25 11.10
N LEU A 303 -18.43 20.02 11.34
CA LEU A 303 -19.55 19.40 10.62
C LEU A 303 -20.72 19.03 11.54
N GLU A 304 -21.01 19.89 12.53
CA GLU A 304 -22.28 19.90 13.26
C GLU A 304 -23.40 20.52 12.42
#